data_AF-A0A1S3Z0T6-F1
#
_entry.id   AF-A0A1S3Z0T6-F1
#
_cell.length_a   1.000
_cell.length_b   1.000
_cell.length_c   1.000
_cell.angle_alpha   90.00
_cell.angle_beta   90.00
_cell.angle_gamma   90.00
#
_symmetry.space_group_name_H-M   'P 1'
#
loop_
_entity.id
_entity.type
_entity.pdbx_description
1 polymer ?
#
loop_
_entity_poly.entity_id
_entity_poly.type
_entity_poly.pdbx_seq_one_letter_code
_entity_poly.pdbx_strand_id
1 'polypeptide(L)'
;VKNLISLAGPHAGIASVPFCGSGLLCILADSLLKLAIYSNFVQEHLAPAGYIKIPTDIADYRKGCKFLPVVNNEIHGNSTFKKRFASLENLVLIMFEKDQILVPKQTSWFGYYPDGSWSTVLPAKETKLYTEDWIGLKILDEAGKVKFLNVSGNHLEISTSEMKKNILPYLVDNASTTVTTSRSSDLWPSSVRNFDDKLNGVGEEILELHTHVESVSLRSWTFW
;
A
#
# COMPACT_ATOMS: atom_id res chain seq x y z
N VAL A 1 14.44 -6.75 8.22
CA VAL A 1 13.03 -6.42 8.55
C VAL A 1 12.40 -7.66 9.15
N LYS A 2 11.81 -7.55 10.34
CA LYS A 2 11.10 -8.67 11.01
C LYS A 2 9.65 -8.73 10.53
N ASN A 3 8.93 -7.63 10.73
CA ASN A 3 7.54 -7.44 10.30
C ASN A 3 7.49 -6.39 9.21
N LEU A 4 6.75 -6.67 8.12
CA LEU A 4 6.42 -5.69 7.09
C LEU A 4 4.91 -5.45 7.14
N ILE A 5 4.52 -4.22 7.44
CA ILE A 5 3.12 -3.77 7.45
C ILE A 5 2.94 -2.86 6.25
N SER A 6 2.06 -3.23 5.33
CA SER A 6 1.76 -2.47 4.14
C SER A 6 0.32 -1.98 4.19
N LEU A 7 0.15 -0.66 4.18
CA LEU A 7 -1.14 0.02 4.11
C LEU A 7 -1.37 0.47 2.67
N ALA A 8 -2.37 -0.11 2.00
CA ALA A 8 -2.74 0.25 0.63
C ALA A 8 -1.58 0.19 -0.40
N GLY A 9 -0.67 -0.79 -0.26
CA GLY A 9 0.50 -0.90 -1.13
C GLY A 9 0.15 -1.41 -2.54
N PRO A 10 0.62 -0.78 -3.64
CA PRO A 10 0.37 -1.25 -5.00
C PRO A 10 1.26 -2.44 -5.40
N HIS A 11 1.21 -3.54 -4.66
CA HIS A 11 2.17 -4.65 -4.78
C HIS A 11 2.13 -5.38 -6.13
N ALA A 12 0.98 -5.44 -6.78
CA ALA A 12 0.83 -5.95 -8.14
C ALA A 12 0.78 -4.84 -9.21
N GLY A 13 1.02 -3.59 -8.81
CA GLY A 13 0.93 -2.39 -9.64
C GLY A 13 -0.45 -1.75 -9.65
N ILE A 14 -0.62 -0.71 -10.45
CA ILE A 14 -1.91 -0.05 -10.75
C ILE A 14 -2.12 0.06 -12.26
N ALA A 15 -3.36 -0.11 -12.68
CA ALA A 15 -3.74 -0.16 -14.09
C ALA A 15 -4.08 1.21 -14.67
N SER A 16 -4.19 2.24 -13.83
CA SER A 16 -4.50 3.62 -14.21
C SER A 16 -3.67 4.61 -13.41
N VAL A 17 -3.41 5.77 -14.00
CA VAL A 17 -2.71 6.87 -13.32
C VAL A 17 -3.67 7.51 -12.31
N PRO A 18 -3.31 7.61 -11.02
CA PRO A 18 -4.13 8.28 -10.03
C PRO A 18 -4.29 9.77 -10.37
N PHE A 19 -5.44 10.35 -10.07
CA PHE A 19 -5.73 11.80 -10.17
C PHE A 19 -5.95 12.41 -11.56
N CYS A 20 -6.15 11.61 -12.61
CA CYS A 20 -6.68 12.17 -13.86
C CYS A 20 -8.21 12.31 -13.73
N GLY A 21 -8.70 13.54 -13.51
CA GLY A 21 -10.13 13.84 -13.51
C GLY A 21 -10.78 13.64 -14.89
N SER A 22 -12.02 14.10 -15.06
CA SER A 22 -12.80 13.88 -16.30
C SER A 22 -12.58 14.92 -17.42
N GLY A 23 -11.63 15.85 -17.28
CA GLY A 23 -11.40 16.92 -18.26
C GLY A 23 -10.76 16.44 -19.57
N LEU A 24 -11.03 17.13 -20.68
CA LEU A 24 -10.48 16.78 -22.01
C LEU A 24 -8.94 16.72 -22.03
N LEU A 25 -8.27 17.63 -21.31
CA LEU A 25 -6.82 17.65 -21.16
C LEU A 25 -6.30 16.49 -20.31
N CYS A 26 -7.08 16.02 -19.33
CA CYS A 26 -6.78 14.83 -18.54
C CYS A 26 -6.88 13.57 -19.41
N ILE A 27 -7.93 13.43 -20.21
CA ILE A 27 -8.09 12.29 -21.14
C ILE A 27 -6.94 12.23 -22.16
N LEU A 28 -6.53 13.38 -22.70
CA LEU A 28 -5.40 13.48 -23.64
C LEU A 28 -4.06 13.21 -22.96
N ALA A 29 -3.83 13.74 -21.75
CA ALA A 29 -2.63 13.47 -20.97
C ALA A 29 -2.55 12.00 -20.54
N ASP A 30 -3.66 11.37 -20.14
CA ASP A 30 -3.73 9.96 -19.78
C ASP A 30 -3.48 9.06 -21.00
N SER A 31 -4.01 9.45 -22.18
CA SER A 31 -3.75 8.74 -23.43
C SER A 31 -2.29 8.85 -23.88
N LEU A 32 -1.70 10.05 -23.80
CA LEU A 32 -0.30 10.28 -24.15
C LEU A 32 0.65 9.62 -23.14
N LEU A 33 0.31 9.69 -21.85
CA LEU A 33 1.07 9.06 -20.79
C LEU A 33 1.01 7.54 -20.93
N LYS A 34 -0.13 6.92 -21.26
CA LYS A 34 -0.22 5.49 -21.55
C LYS A 34 0.70 5.04 -22.70
N LEU A 35 0.86 5.86 -23.75
CA LEU A 35 1.77 5.56 -24.87
C LEU A 35 3.25 5.74 -24.52
N ALA A 36 3.58 6.55 -23.51
CA ALA A 36 4.94 6.90 -23.15
C ALA A 36 5.37 6.42 -21.75
N ILE A 37 4.48 5.76 -20.99
CA ILE A 37 4.71 5.45 -19.57
C ILE A 37 5.94 4.58 -19.37
N TYR A 38 6.22 3.69 -20.33
CA TYR A 38 7.38 2.80 -20.34
C TYR A 38 8.60 3.37 -21.08
N SER A 39 8.58 4.65 -21.49
CA SER A 39 9.75 5.31 -22.04
C SER A 39 10.83 5.53 -20.97
N ASN A 40 12.10 5.55 -21.39
CA ASN A 40 13.23 5.76 -20.47
C ASN A 40 13.10 7.05 -19.65
N PHE A 41 12.70 8.13 -20.30
CA PHE A 41 12.53 9.44 -19.66
C PHE A 41 11.47 9.37 -18.55
N VAL A 42 10.28 8.85 -18.84
CA VAL A 42 9.19 8.79 -17.86
C VAL A 42 9.53 7.86 -16.70
N GLN A 43 10.14 6.69 -16.97
CA GLN A 43 10.57 5.76 -15.92
C GLN A 43 11.67 6.32 -15.00
N GLU A 44 12.46 7.29 -15.45
CA GLU A 44 13.50 7.94 -14.65
C GLU A 44 13.01 9.17 -13.88
N HIS A 45 11.92 9.81 -14.34
CA HIS A 45 11.47 11.10 -13.81
C HIS A 45 10.10 11.06 -13.12
N LEU A 46 9.33 9.98 -13.28
CA LEU A 46 8.00 9.84 -12.69
C LEU A 46 7.90 8.55 -11.85
N ALA A 47 7.97 8.70 -10.52
CA ALA A 47 7.96 7.56 -9.61
C ALA A 47 6.76 6.60 -9.80
N PRO A 48 5.52 7.07 -10.02
CA PRO A 48 4.40 6.18 -10.33
C PRO A 48 4.56 5.31 -11.58
N ALA A 49 5.35 5.74 -12.56
CA ALA A 49 5.58 4.97 -13.77
C ALA A 49 6.27 3.62 -13.48
N GLY A 50 7.05 3.54 -12.40
CA GLY A 50 7.72 2.32 -11.99
C GLY A 50 6.79 1.19 -11.53
N TYR A 51 5.50 1.45 -11.32
CA TYR A 51 4.52 0.44 -10.90
C TYR A 51 3.17 0.54 -11.62
N ILE A 52 3.08 1.31 -12.70
CA ILE A 52 1.94 1.23 -13.62
C ILE A 52 2.07 -0.06 -14.44
N LYS A 53 1.00 -0.86 -14.48
CA LYS A 53 0.92 -2.14 -15.17
C LYS A 53 -0.38 -2.22 -15.95
N ILE A 54 -0.35 -1.85 -17.22
CA ILE A 54 -1.56 -1.88 -18.05
C ILE A 54 -1.90 -3.34 -18.44
N PRO A 55 -3.06 -3.90 -18.06
CA PRO A 55 -3.37 -5.32 -18.28
C PRO A 55 -3.35 -5.73 -19.75
N THR A 56 -3.71 -4.84 -20.67
CA THR A 56 -3.69 -5.10 -22.12
C THR A 56 -2.36 -4.80 -22.80
N ASP A 57 -1.36 -4.32 -22.05
CA ASP A 57 -0.05 -3.93 -22.57
C ASP A 57 1.10 -4.52 -21.72
N ILE A 58 0.98 -5.81 -21.42
CA ILE A 58 1.95 -6.56 -20.61
C ILE A 58 3.31 -6.68 -21.31
N ALA A 59 3.33 -6.65 -22.64
CA ALA A 59 4.57 -6.73 -23.41
C ALA A 59 5.45 -5.49 -23.19
N ASP A 60 4.90 -4.28 -23.35
CA ASP A 60 5.68 -3.06 -23.13
C ASP A 60 5.93 -2.82 -21.64
N TYR A 61 5.01 -3.23 -20.76
CA TYR A 61 5.24 -3.26 -19.32
C TYR A 61 6.49 -4.06 -18.95
N ARG A 62 6.59 -5.33 -19.40
CA ARG A 62 7.76 -6.18 -19.10
C ARG A 62 9.03 -5.67 -19.76
N LYS A 63 8.93 -4.95 -20.87
CA LYS A 63 10.10 -4.44 -21.60
C LYS A 63 10.63 -3.13 -21.05
N GLY A 64 9.75 -2.20 -20.67
CA GLY A 64 10.12 -0.82 -20.36
C GLY A 64 9.89 -0.39 -18.91
N CYS A 65 9.06 -1.08 -18.12
CA CYS A 65 8.91 -0.76 -16.70
C CYS A 65 10.16 -1.17 -15.91
N LYS A 66 10.82 -0.22 -15.25
CA LYS A 66 12.15 -0.40 -14.63
C LYS A 66 12.13 -0.94 -13.20
N PHE A 67 10.98 -0.93 -12.53
CA PHE A 67 10.90 -1.25 -11.10
C PHE A 67 10.02 -2.48 -10.81
N LEU A 68 8.70 -2.37 -10.96
CA LEU A 68 7.76 -3.40 -10.53
C LEU A 68 8.03 -4.80 -11.12
N PRO A 69 8.25 -4.99 -12.44
CA PRO A 69 8.48 -6.33 -12.97
C PRO A 69 9.83 -6.92 -12.54
N VAL A 70 10.78 -6.08 -12.11
CA VAL A 70 12.06 -6.53 -11.55
C VAL A 70 11.88 -7.03 -10.13
N VAL A 71 11.23 -6.25 -9.25
CA VAL A 71 11.03 -6.65 -7.84
C VAL A 71 10.03 -7.80 -7.68
N ASN A 72 9.07 -7.92 -8.60
CA ASN A 72 8.10 -9.01 -8.64
C ASN A 72 8.61 -10.26 -9.40
N ASN A 73 9.87 -10.28 -9.82
CA ASN A 73 10.47 -11.40 -10.56
C ASN A 73 9.70 -11.79 -11.84
N GLU A 74 9.08 -10.82 -12.52
CA GLU A 74 8.27 -11.06 -13.73
C GLU A 74 9.11 -11.20 -15.03
N ILE A 75 10.39 -10.80 -14.99
CA ILE A 75 11.32 -10.85 -16.15
C ILE A 75 12.46 -11.84 -15.89
N HIS A 76 13.26 -11.56 -14.86
CA HIS A 76 14.40 -12.37 -14.46
C HIS A 76 14.22 -12.74 -12.99
N GLY A 77 13.93 -14.01 -12.71
CA GLY A 77 13.78 -14.49 -11.34
C GLY A 77 15.05 -14.27 -10.53
N ASN A 78 14.96 -13.48 -9.46
CA ASN A 78 16.04 -13.24 -8.52
C ASN A 78 15.79 -14.03 -7.23
N SER A 79 16.56 -15.10 -7.04
CA SER A 79 16.47 -15.97 -5.86
C SER A 79 16.80 -15.25 -4.54
N THR A 80 17.64 -14.20 -4.59
CA THR A 80 17.96 -13.38 -3.42
C THR A 80 16.75 -12.55 -2.99
N PHE A 81 15.99 -11.99 -3.93
CA PHE A 81 14.76 -11.26 -3.62
C PHE A 81 13.75 -12.19 -2.96
N LYS A 82 13.51 -13.35 -3.56
CA LYS A 82 12.62 -14.39 -3.00
C LYS A 82 13.03 -14.80 -1.59
N LYS A 83 14.31 -15.13 -1.37
CA LYS A 83 14.82 -15.54 -0.06
C LYS A 83 14.65 -14.46 1.00
N ARG A 84 14.91 -13.20 0.65
CA ARG A 84 14.78 -12.06 1.59
C ARG A 84 13.30 -11.79 1.91
N PHE A 85 12.43 -11.76 0.91
CA PHE A 85 11.01 -11.56 1.14
C PHE A 85 10.41 -12.69 1.99
N ALA A 86 10.72 -13.95 1.67
CA ALA A 86 10.26 -15.12 2.43
C ALA A 86 10.84 -15.20 3.86
N SER A 87 11.87 -14.41 4.19
CA SER A 87 12.45 -14.37 5.54
C SER A 87 11.66 -13.53 6.55
N LEU A 88 10.62 -12.81 6.10
CA LEU A 88 9.75 -12.06 7.00
C LEU A 88 9.15 -13.00 8.07
N GLU A 89 8.95 -12.45 9.27
CA GLU A 89 8.21 -13.11 10.33
C GLU A 89 6.72 -12.87 10.17
N ASN A 90 6.34 -11.62 9.88
CA ASN A 90 4.97 -11.25 9.55
C ASN A 90 4.93 -10.35 8.30
N LEU A 91 4.03 -10.66 7.39
CA LEU A 91 3.64 -9.81 6.27
C LEU A 91 2.17 -9.42 6.47
N VAL A 92 1.93 -8.17 6.86
CA VAL A 92 0.59 -7.64 7.09
C VAL A 92 0.20 -6.76 5.91
N LEU A 93 -0.83 -7.19 5.17
CA LEU A 93 -1.31 -6.52 3.97
C LEU A 93 -2.70 -5.96 4.24
N ILE A 94 -2.80 -4.64 4.31
CA ILE A 94 -4.04 -3.93 4.61
C ILE A 94 -4.61 -3.33 3.33
N MET A 95 -5.79 -3.81 2.94
CA MET A 95 -6.61 -3.27 1.86
C MET A 95 -7.74 -2.42 2.44
N PHE A 96 -8.08 -1.33 1.77
CA PHE A 96 -9.17 -0.45 2.16
C PHE A 96 -10.41 -0.75 1.32
N GLU A 97 -11.56 -0.93 1.97
CA GLU A 97 -12.78 -1.37 1.33
C GLU A 97 -13.25 -0.40 0.24
N LYS A 98 -13.11 0.91 0.47
CA LYS A 98 -13.57 1.98 -0.43
C LYS A 98 -12.42 2.63 -1.21
N ASP A 99 -11.27 1.97 -1.32
CA ASP A 99 -10.14 2.49 -2.07
C ASP A 99 -10.51 2.71 -3.55
N GLN A 100 -10.34 3.96 -4.02
CA GLN A 100 -10.52 4.37 -5.41
C GLN A 100 -9.22 4.87 -6.05
N ILE A 101 -8.13 4.94 -5.28
CA ILE A 101 -6.81 5.37 -5.76
C ILE A 101 -6.08 4.18 -6.38
N LEU A 102 -6.13 3.03 -5.72
CA LEU A 102 -5.59 1.79 -6.27
C LEU A 102 -6.59 1.12 -7.21
N VAL A 103 -6.22 1.00 -8.48
CA VAL A 103 -7.02 0.31 -9.49
C VAL A 103 -6.23 -0.88 -10.04
N PRO A 104 -6.58 -2.13 -9.69
CA PRO A 104 -7.62 -2.55 -8.76
C PRO A 104 -7.13 -2.48 -7.30
N LYS A 105 -8.02 -2.24 -6.32
CA LYS A 105 -7.66 -2.15 -4.89
C LYS A 105 -7.02 -3.42 -4.33
N GLN A 106 -7.36 -4.58 -4.91
CA GLN A 106 -6.82 -5.89 -4.58
C GLN A 106 -5.30 -6.00 -4.80
N THR A 107 -4.68 -5.05 -5.50
CA THR A 107 -3.21 -4.92 -5.57
C THR A 107 -2.57 -4.82 -4.18
N SER A 108 -3.29 -4.28 -3.19
CA SER A 108 -2.90 -4.27 -1.76
C SER A 108 -2.64 -5.66 -1.20
N TRP A 109 -3.25 -6.67 -1.80
CA TRP A 109 -3.13 -8.07 -1.45
C TRP A 109 -2.45 -8.90 -2.54
N PHE A 110 -1.68 -8.27 -3.45
CA PHE A 110 -1.09 -8.92 -4.64
C PHE A 110 -2.12 -9.49 -5.66
N GLY A 111 -3.40 -9.14 -5.54
CA GLY A 111 -4.41 -9.47 -6.55
C GLY A 111 -4.34 -8.51 -7.75
N TYR A 112 -4.64 -9.00 -8.95
CA TYR A 112 -4.54 -8.19 -10.16
C TYR A 112 -5.42 -8.69 -11.32
N TYR A 113 -5.57 -7.86 -12.35
CA TYR A 113 -6.19 -8.27 -13.61
C TYR A 113 -5.40 -9.39 -14.31
N PRO A 114 -6.06 -10.31 -15.03
CA PRO A 114 -5.37 -11.26 -15.90
C PRO A 114 -4.58 -10.56 -17.00
N ASP A 115 -3.42 -11.12 -17.37
CA ASP A 115 -2.64 -10.65 -18.52
C ASP A 115 -3.52 -10.61 -19.79
N GLY A 116 -3.53 -9.47 -20.48
CA GLY A 116 -4.28 -9.23 -21.71
C GLY A 116 -5.74 -8.82 -21.51
N SER A 117 -6.24 -8.68 -20.28
CA SER A 117 -7.68 -8.51 -20.03
C SER A 117 -8.01 -7.59 -18.87
N TRP A 118 -9.09 -6.82 -18.99
CA TRP A 118 -9.73 -6.06 -17.90
C TRP A 118 -10.87 -6.85 -17.22
N SER A 119 -10.87 -8.18 -17.38
CA SER A 119 -11.87 -9.07 -16.78
C SER A 119 -11.73 -9.15 -15.26
N THR A 120 -12.48 -10.04 -14.61
CA THR A 120 -12.49 -10.17 -13.15
C THR A 120 -11.08 -10.25 -12.56
N VAL A 121 -10.83 -9.41 -11.57
CA VAL A 121 -9.56 -9.37 -10.83
C VAL A 121 -9.31 -10.71 -10.15
N LEU A 122 -8.11 -11.26 -10.38
CA LEU A 122 -7.65 -12.48 -9.73
C LEU A 122 -7.22 -12.17 -8.30
N PRO A 123 -7.65 -12.96 -7.30
CA PRO A 123 -7.03 -12.93 -5.99
C PRO A 123 -5.58 -13.41 -6.10
N ALA A 124 -4.72 -13.02 -5.13
CA ALA A 124 -3.30 -13.40 -5.17
C ALA A 124 -3.06 -14.88 -5.43
N LYS A 125 -3.85 -15.76 -4.79
CA LYS A 125 -3.71 -17.22 -4.91
C LYS A 125 -3.92 -17.79 -6.31
N GLU A 126 -4.56 -17.02 -7.20
CA GLU A 126 -4.79 -17.38 -8.60
C GLU A 126 -3.80 -16.71 -9.57
N THR A 127 -2.94 -15.81 -9.07
CA THR A 127 -1.90 -15.19 -9.90
C THR A 127 -0.72 -16.13 -10.13
N LYS A 128 0.01 -15.94 -11.24
CA LYS A 128 1.27 -16.66 -11.49
C LYS A 128 2.33 -16.39 -10.43
N LEU A 129 2.43 -15.14 -9.96
CA LEU A 129 3.35 -14.73 -8.89
C LEU A 129 3.21 -15.60 -7.64
N TYR A 130 1.98 -15.96 -7.26
CA TYR A 130 1.73 -16.84 -6.12
C TYR A 130 1.84 -18.33 -6.49
N THR A 131 1.19 -18.77 -7.57
CA THR A 131 1.09 -20.20 -7.90
C THR A 131 2.45 -20.82 -8.25
N GLU A 132 3.32 -20.04 -8.91
CA GLU A 132 4.71 -20.40 -9.20
C GLU A 132 5.70 -19.86 -8.14
N ASP A 133 5.18 -19.16 -7.13
CA ASP A 133 5.92 -18.62 -5.98
C ASP A 133 7.14 -17.78 -6.37
N TRP A 134 6.97 -16.84 -7.29
CA TRP A 134 8.07 -16.03 -7.85
C TRP A 134 8.83 -15.23 -6.79
N ILE A 135 8.14 -14.74 -5.76
CA ILE A 135 8.73 -13.91 -4.70
C ILE A 135 8.76 -14.57 -3.33
N GLY A 136 8.20 -15.78 -3.16
CA GLY A 136 8.09 -16.42 -1.83
C GLY A 136 6.81 -16.07 -1.06
N LEU A 137 5.82 -15.45 -1.72
CA LEU A 137 4.53 -15.11 -1.09
C LEU A 137 3.76 -16.36 -0.67
N LYS A 138 3.80 -17.43 -1.48
CA LYS A 138 3.13 -18.70 -1.15
C LYS A 138 3.78 -19.35 0.07
N ILE A 139 5.11 -19.33 0.15
CA ILE A 139 5.85 -19.83 1.33
C ILE A 139 5.42 -19.10 2.60
N LEU A 140 5.33 -17.77 2.58
CA LEU A 140 4.89 -16.99 3.74
C LEU A 140 3.44 -17.32 4.11
N ASP A 141 2.55 -17.42 3.12
CA ASP A 141 1.11 -17.66 3.34
C ASP A 141 0.86 -19.05 3.92
N GLU A 142 1.48 -20.09 3.34
CA GLU A 142 1.41 -21.47 3.84
C GLU A 142 2.02 -21.62 5.24
N ALA A 143 3.03 -20.80 5.59
CA ALA A 143 3.59 -20.73 6.93
C ALA A 143 2.73 -19.92 7.92
N GLY A 144 1.58 -19.39 7.50
CA GLY A 144 0.67 -18.59 8.34
C GLY A 144 1.16 -17.18 8.67
N LYS A 145 2.22 -16.72 7.97
CA LYS A 145 2.90 -15.44 8.22
C LYS A 145 2.28 -14.26 7.49
N VAL A 146 1.40 -14.50 6.52
CA VAL A 146 0.69 -13.45 5.79
C VAL A 146 -0.66 -13.16 6.46
N LYS A 147 -0.99 -11.88 6.62
CA LYS A 147 -2.27 -11.40 7.15
C LYS A 147 -2.92 -10.51 6.10
N PHE A 148 -3.99 -11.00 5.49
CA PHE A 148 -4.81 -10.24 4.56
C PHE A 148 -5.93 -9.56 5.36
N LEU A 149 -5.77 -8.26 5.63
CA LEU A 149 -6.69 -7.48 6.46
C LEU A 149 -7.44 -6.46 5.60
N ASN A 150 -8.77 -6.45 5.70
CA ASN A 150 -9.62 -5.50 5.00
C ASN A 150 -10.22 -4.55 6.03
N VAL A 151 -10.01 -3.25 5.85
CA VAL A 151 -10.50 -2.22 6.76
C VAL A 151 -11.48 -1.31 6.05
N SER A 152 -12.43 -0.76 6.79
CA SER A 152 -13.34 0.26 6.27
C SER A 152 -12.59 1.58 6.04
N GLY A 153 -12.94 2.29 4.97
CA GLY A 153 -12.38 3.62 4.67
C GLY A 153 -11.96 3.75 3.22
N ASN A 154 -11.70 5.00 2.81
CA ASN A 154 -11.03 5.32 1.55
C ASN A 154 -9.52 5.04 1.65
N HIS A 155 -8.76 5.38 0.61
CA HIS A 155 -7.31 5.15 0.55
C HIS A 155 -6.60 5.80 1.75
N LEU A 156 -5.96 4.97 2.59
CA LEU A 156 -5.24 5.36 3.82
C LEU A 156 -6.10 5.97 4.94
N GLU A 157 -7.43 6.01 4.76
CA GLU A 157 -8.37 6.43 5.80
C GLU A 157 -8.59 5.27 6.79
N ILE A 158 -7.76 5.21 7.84
CA ILE A 158 -7.80 4.15 8.85
C ILE A 158 -8.11 4.72 10.23
N SER A 159 -9.12 4.16 10.90
CA SER A 159 -9.45 4.58 12.26
C SER A 159 -8.38 4.14 13.27
N THR A 160 -8.28 4.87 14.37
CA THR A 160 -7.38 4.52 15.48
C THR A 160 -7.70 3.16 16.10
N SER A 161 -8.98 2.76 16.13
CA SER A 161 -9.38 1.43 16.56
C SER A 161 -8.84 0.33 15.64
N GLU A 162 -8.90 0.52 14.32
CA GLU A 162 -8.35 -0.42 13.35
C GLU A 162 -6.80 -0.43 13.39
N MET A 163 -6.15 0.71 13.65
CA MET A 163 -4.69 0.73 13.87
C MET A 163 -4.29 -0.07 15.13
N LYS A 164 -4.96 0.15 16.27
CA LYS A 164 -4.73 -0.61 17.52
C LYS A 164 -4.92 -2.11 17.33
N LYS A 165 -5.91 -2.51 16.53
CA LYS A 165 -6.24 -3.91 16.28
C LYS A 165 -5.29 -4.59 15.28
N ASN A 166 -4.97 -3.92 14.17
CA ASN A 166 -4.35 -4.55 13.01
C ASN A 166 -2.87 -4.22 12.81
N ILE A 167 -2.38 -3.11 13.37
CA ILE A 167 -1.00 -2.63 13.17
C ILE A 167 -0.20 -2.81 14.46
N LEU A 168 -0.75 -2.33 15.57
CA LEU A 168 -0.07 -2.28 16.86
C LEU A 168 0.53 -3.63 17.32
N PRO A 169 -0.15 -4.79 17.17
CA PRO A 169 0.40 -6.08 17.60
C PRO A 169 1.72 -6.47 16.91
N TYR A 170 2.07 -5.83 15.79
CA TYR A 170 3.27 -6.11 15.01
C TYR A 170 4.38 -5.06 15.24
N LEU A 171 4.11 -4.00 15.99
CA LEU A 171 5.07 -2.93 16.30
C LEU A 171 5.60 -2.99 17.73
N VAL A 172 4.86 -3.61 18.65
CA VAL A 172 5.23 -3.68 20.07
C VAL A 172 5.70 -5.08 20.45
N ASP A 173 6.84 -5.16 21.11
CA ASP A 173 7.23 -6.36 21.84
C ASP A 173 6.59 -6.27 23.23
N ASN A 174 5.85 -7.31 23.64
CA ASN A 174 5.01 -7.35 24.87
C ASN A 174 5.72 -6.99 26.20
N ALA A 175 7.03 -6.75 26.20
CA ALA A 175 7.84 -6.54 27.40
C ALA A 175 8.22 -5.08 27.69
N SER A 176 8.05 -4.12 26.77
CA SER A 176 8.71 -2.80 26.95
C SER A 176 8.03 -1.57 26.32
N THR A 177 6.90 -1.69 25.62
CA THR A 177 6.29 -0.53 24.95
C THR A 177 5.10 0.01 25.73
N THR A 178 5.16 1.27 26.12
CA THR A 178 4.01 2.00 26.66
C THR A 178 3.23 2.62 25.50
N VAL A 179 1.94 2.33 25.44
CA VAL A 179 1.02 2.89 24.43
C VAL A 179 0.15 3.94 25.10
N THR A 180 0.25 5.19 24.63
CA THR A 180 -0.60 6.29 25.09
C THR A 180 -1.46 6.82 23.95
N THR A 181 -2.63 7.33 24.28
CA THR A 181 -3.54 7.97 23.34
C THR A 181 -3.72 9.43 23.72
N SER A 182 -3.45 10.34 22.80
CA SER A 182 -3.65 11.78 22.97
C SER A 182 -4.64 12.30 21.92
N ARG A 183 -5.39 13.36 22.23
CA ARG A 183 -6.12 14.11 21.19
C ARG A 183 -5.20 15.20 20.64
N SER A 184 -5.30 15.47 19.34
CA SER A 184 -4.53 16.54 18.69
C SER A 184 -4.65 17.91 19.41
N SER A 185 -5.83 18.19 19.96
CA SER A 185 -6.11 19.38 20.79
C SER A 185 -5.25 19.47 22.06
N ASP A 186 -4.81 18.35 22.63
CA ASP A 186 -4.03 18.32 23.87
C ASP A 186 -2.59 18.84 23.68
N LEU A 187 -2.14 18.93 22.43
CA LEU A 187 -0.84 19.49 22.06
C LEU A 187 -0.85 21.03 21.98
N TRP A 188 -2.02 21.68 22.07
CA TRP A 188 -2.16 23.13 21.92
C TRP A 188 -2.17 23.87 23.27
N PRO A 189 -1.65 25.12 23.33
CA PRO A 189 -1.78 25.97 24.51
C PRO A 189 -3.23 26.10 24.97
N SER A 190 -3.46 26.22 26.28
CA SER A 190 -4.81 26.24 26.90
C SER A 190 -5.73 27.32 26.32
N SER A 191 -5.16 28.41 25.81
CA SER A 191 -5.88 29.51 25.15
C SER A 191 -6.49 29.13 23.79
N VAL A 192 -5.93 28.13 23.11
CA VAL A 192 -6.33 27.73 21.75
C VAL A 192 -7.15 26.44 21.76
N ARG A 193 -7.02 25.61 22.81
CA ARG A 193 -7.82 24.38 23.01
C ARG A 193 -9.34 24.57 22.89
N ASN A 194 -9.85 25.64 23.50
CA ASN A 194 -11.30 25.95 23.48
C ASN A 194 -11.83 26.40 22.10
N PHE A 195 -10.93 26.77 21.18
CA PHE A 195 -11.27 27.22 19.83
C PHE A 195 -11.39 26.03 18.87
N ASP A 196 -10.47 25.06 18.97
CA ASP A 196 -10.49 23.82 18.18
C ASP A 196 -11.65 22.89 18.53
N ASP A 197 -11.93 22.68 19.83
CA ASP A 197 -13.06 21.84 20.26
C ASP A 197 -14.42 22.41 19.79
N LYS A 198 -14.50 23.73 19.53
CA LYS A 198 -15.70 24.41 19.02
C LYS A 198 -15.83 24.42 17.51
N LEU A 199 -14.73 24.26 16.75
CA LEU A 199 -14.74 24.38 15.31
C LEU A 199 -14.89 23.03 14.58
N ASN A 200 -14.44 21.92 15.16
CA ASN A 200 -14.42 20.64 14.44
C ASN A 200 -14.84 19.36 15.19
N GLY A 201 -15.29 19.40 16.45
CA GLY A 201 -16.01 18.28 17.11
C GLY A 201 -15.35 16.89 17.19
N VAL A 202 -14.21 16.65 16.54
CA VAL A 202 -13.50 15.37 16.48
C VAL A 202 -12.01 15.71 16.48
N GLY A 203 -11.41 15.73 17.67
CA GLY A 203 -9.95 15.82 17.74
C GLY A 203 -9.36 14.51 17.21
N GLU A 204 -8.39 14.58 16.29
CA GLU A 204 -7.68 13.39 15.82
C GLU A 204 -7.05 12.65 17.01
N GLU A 205 -7.39 11.36 17.17
CA GLU A 205 -6.76 10.49 18.16
C GLU A 205 -5.41 10.02 17.63
N ILE A 206 -4.35 10.33 18.37
CA ILE A 206 -2.98 9.99 18.05
C ILE A 206 -2.54 8.83 18.95
N LEU A 207 -1.97 7.79 18.35
CA LEU A 207 -1.33 6.71 19.08
C LEU A 207 0.15 7.02 19.23
N GLU A 208 0.63 7.13 20.47
CA GLU A 208 2.05 7.29 20.75
C GLU A 208 2.62 6.00 21.35
N LEU A 209 3.65 5.49 20.69
CA LEU A 209 4.39 4.29 21.05
C LEU A 209 5.72 4.71 21.63
N HIS A 210 5.91 4.47 22.92
CA HIS A 210 7.14 4.81 23.62
C HIS A 210 7.93 3.54 23.91
N THR A 211 9.13 3.45 23.34
CA THR A 211 10.14 2.45 23.70
C THR A 211 11.25 3.11 24.52
N HIS A 212 12.17 2.32 25.08
CA HIS A 212 13.34 2.87 25.77
C HIS A 212 14.31 3.66 24.87
N VAL A 213 14.16 3.57 23.54
CA VAL A 213 15.10 4.13 22.56
C VAL A 213 14.44 5.20 21.68
N GLU A 214 13.18 5.01 21.30
CA GLU A 214 12.46 5.86 20.35
C GLU A 214 10.97 5.99 20.69
N SER A 215 10.38 7.10 20.24
CA SER A 215 8.93 7.34 20.23
C SER A 215 8.41 7.36 18.79
N VAL A 216 7.32 6.64 18.52
CA VAL A 216 6.64 6.61 17.22
C VAL A 216 5.20 7.08 17.39
N SER A 217 4.78 8.05 16.55
CA SER A 217 3.39 8.52 16.52
C SER A 217 2.69 7.94 15.29
N LEU A 218 1.58 7.23 15.51
CA LEU A 218 0.65 6.85 14.45
C LEU A 218 -0.53 7.81 14.46
N ARG A 219 -0.76 8.45 13.31
CA ARG A 219 -1.85 9.38 13.10
C ARG A 219 -2.72 8.87 11.97
N SER A 220 -4.03 8.87 12.20
CA SER A 220 -5.00 8.80 11.12
C SER A 220 -4.93 10.14 10.38
N TRP A 221 -4.75 10.10 9.06
CA TRP A 221 -4.87 11.29 8.24
C TRP A 221 -6.22 11.21 7.52
N THR A 222 -7.09 12.18 7.76
CA THR A 222 -8.16 12.46 6.79
C THR A 222 -7.51 13.29 5.69
N PHE A 223 -7.02 12.65 4.63
CA PHE A 223 -6.85 13.39 3.39
C PHE A 223 -8.26 13.75 2.92
N TRP A 224 -8.52 15.06 2.79
CA TRP A 224 -9.58 15.80 2.07
C TRP A 224 -10.05 16.99 2.89
#